data_AF-A0A379WHA6-F1
#
_entry.id   AF-A0A379WHA6-F1
#
_cell.length_a   1.000
_cell.length_b   1.000
_cell.length_c   1.000
_cell.angle_alpha   90.00
_cell.angle_beta   90.00
_cell.angle_gamma   90.00
#
_symmetry.space_group_name_H-M   'P 1'
#
loop_
_entity.id
_entity.type
_entity.pdbx_description
1 polymer ?
#
loop_
_entity_poly.entity_id
_entity_poly.type
_entity_poly.pdbx_seq_one_letter_code
_entity_poly.pdbx_strand_id
1 'polypeptide(L)'
;MQMPVFWSSIAEAVDYGEKKTGLRVSGLAFGGILFFQKFGMGIAGGILGFLLSHFGYQADVEQSARSLTGIALMMTLIPALFHLAVGCL
;
A
#
# COMPACT_ATOMS: atom_id res chain seq x y z
N MET A 1 -1.67 5.42 -11.59
CA MET A 1 -2.96 5.16 -12.27
C MET A 1 -4.06 5.36 -11.23
N GLN A 2 -4.90 6.40 -11.38
CA GLN A 2 -6.10 6.52 -10.55
C GLN A 2 -6.94 5.25 -10.78
N MET A 3 -7.39 4.58 -9.73
CA MET A 3 -8.25 3.39 -9.81
C MET A 3 -9.71 3.85 -9.69
N PRO A 4 -10.37 4.30 -10.77
CA PRO A 4 -11.70 4.91 -10.68
C PRO A 4 -12.73 3.96 -10.06
N VAL A 5 -12.62 2.66 -10.33
CA VAL A 5 -13.50 1.62 -9.77
C VAL A 5 -13.34 1.49 -8.26
N PHE A 6 -12.11 1.57 -7.73
CA PHE A 6 -11.87 1.53 -6.28
C PHE A 6 -12.44 2.77 -5.60
N TRP A 7 -12.26 3.95 -6.20
CA TRP A 7 -12.78 5.18 -5.60
C TRP A 7 -14.31 5.28 -5.70
N SER A 8 -14.92 4.73 -6.76
CA SER A 8 -16.37 4.70 -6.91
C SER A 8 -17.04 3.74 -5.92
N SER A 9 -16.42 2.60 -5.59
CA SER A 9 -17.01 1.64 -4.65
C SER A 9 -17.19 2.22 -3.23
N ILE A 10 -16.26 3.07 -2.80
CA ILE A 10 -16.34 3.78 -1.52
C ILE A 10 -17.54 4.75 -1.52
N ALA A 11 -17.68 5.54 -2.59
CA ALA A 11 -18.79 6.48 -2.73
C ALA A 11 -20.14 5.75 -2.78
N GLU A 12 -20.23 4.65 -3.51
CA GLU A 12 -21.44 3.84 -3.60
C GLU A 12 -21.84 3.24 -2.25
N ALA A 13 -20.87 2.74 -1.47
CA ALA A 13 -21.14 2.26 -0.11
C ALA A 13 -21.66 3.37 0.81
N VAL A 14 -21.11 4.58 0.70
CA VAL A 14 -21.57 5.76 1.45
C VAL A 14 -23.00 6.14 1.06
N ASP A 15 -23.29 6.28 -0.23
CA ASP A 15 -24.61 6.69 -0.71
C ASP A 15 -25.68 5.62 -0.38
N TYR A 16 -25.34 4.34 -0.49
CA TYR A 16 -26.22 3.25 -0.06
C TYR A 16 -26.48 3.26 1.45
N GLY A 17 -25.44 3.51 2.25
CA GLY A 17 -25.54 3.65 3.70
C GLY A 17 -26.42 4.83 4.11
N GLU A 18 -26.27 5.98 3.44
CA GLU A 18 -27.10 7.17 3.64
C GLU A 18 -28.56 6.88 3.30
N LYS A 19 -28.84 6.20 2.18
CA LYS A 19 -30.21 5.81 1.81
C LYS A 19 -30.87 4.92 2.88
N LYS A 20 -30.11 4.06 3.55
CA LYS A 20 -30.62 3.13 4.58
C LYS A 20 -30.78 3.76 5.96
N THR A 21 -29.88 4.67 6.33
CA THR A 21 -29.75 5.16 7.71
C THR A 21 -30.09 6.64 7.86
N GLY A 22 -30.18 7.39 6.77
CA GLY A 22 -30.33 8.85 6.75
C GLY A 22 -29.05 9.60 7.15
N LEU A 23 -27.93 8.91 7.41
CA LEU A 23 -26.68 9.52 7.87
C LEU A 23 -25.62 9.50 6.77
N ARG A 24 -25.06 10.66 6.44
CA ARG A 24 -23.95 10.78 5.47
C ARG A 24 -22.60 10.70 6.18
N VAL A 25 -21.81 9.69 5.86
CA VAL A 25 -20.50 9.40 6.49
C VAL A 25 -19.32 9.48 5.53
N SER A 26 -19.46 10.24 4.43
CA SER A 26 -18.42 10.38 3.40
C SER A 26 -17.06 10.80 3.96
N GLY A 27 -17.03 11.80 4.85
CA GLY A 27 -15.79 12.29 5.44
C GLY A 27 -15.02 11.21 6.21
N LEU A 28 -15.74 10.39 6.99
CA LEU A 28 -15.13 9.29 7.73
C LEU A 28 -14.65 8.17 6.79
N ALA A 29 -15.44 7.83 5.76
CA ALA A 29 -15.09 6.78 4.81
C ALA A 29 -13.82 7.12 4.00
N PHE A 30 -13.80 8.29 3.34
CA PHE A 30 -12.62 8.72 2.57
C PHE A 30 -11.43 9.03 3.48
N GLY A 31 -11.68 9.66 4.64
CA GLY A 31 -10.64 9.96 5.62
C GLY A 31 -9.97 8.69 6.17
N GLY A 32 -10.75 7.67 6.51
CA GLY A 32 -10.23 6.39 6.99
C GLY A 32 -9.34 5.70 5.95
N ILE A 33 -9.77 5.67 4.69
CA ILE A 33 -8.99 5.04 3.61
C ILE A 33 -7.66 5.77 3.38
N LEU A 34 -7.68 7.10 3.34
CA LEU A 34 -6.47 7.91 3.19
C LEU A 34 -5.54 7.78 4.41
N PHE A 35 -6.11 7.68 5.62
CA PHE A 35 -5.34 7.43 6.84
C PHE A 35 -4.60 6.10 6.74
N PHE A 36 -5.30 5.00 6.44
CA PHE A 36 -4.68 3.68 6.34
C PHE A 36 -3.68 3.60 5.19
N GLN A 37 -3.92 4.30 4.08
CA GLN A 37 -2.96 4.40 2.99
C GLN A 37 -1.63 5.04 3.46
N LYS A 38 -1.70 6.18 4.17
CA LYS A 38 -0.50 6.84 4.71
C LYS A 38 0.16 6.03 5.82
N PHE A 39 -0.63 5.41 6.68
CA PHE A 39 -0.14 4.53 7.73
C PHE A 39 0.63 3.34 7.15
N GLY A 40 0.07 2.68 6.14
CA GLY A 40 0.73 1.60 5.41
C GLY A 40 2.02 2.05 4.73
N MET A 41 2.05 3.25 4.12
CA MET A 41 3.28 3.82 3.57
C MET A 41 4.37 4.04 4.64
N GLY A 42 3.98 4.49 5.84
CA GLY A 42 4.92 4.63 6.96
C GLY A 42 5.53 3.29 7.40
N ILE A 43 4.70 2.27 7.54
CA ILE A 43 5.16 0.89 7.86
C ILE A 43 6.08 0.38 6.74
N ALA A 44 5.70 0.56 5.48
CA ALA A 44 6.48 0.13 4.33
C ALA A 44 7.87 0.77 4.29
N GLY A 45 8.00 2.05 4.67
CA GLY A 45 9.30 2.72 4.79
C GLY A 45 10.23 2.05 5.81
N GLY A 46 9.70 1.67 6.98
CA GLY A 46 10.48 0.94 7.99
C GLY A 46 10.91 -0.45 7.52
N ILE A 47 9.99 -1.20 6.89
CA ILE A 47 10.28 -2.52 6.30
C ILE A 47 11.35 -2.40 5.20
N LEU A 48 11.24 -1.40 4.33
CA LEU A 48 12.21 -1.16 3.26
C LEU A 48 13.62 -0.90 3.83
N GLY A 49 13.74 -0.07 4.87
CA GLY A 49 15.03 0.18 5.53
C GLY A 49 15.64 -1.08 6.14
N PHE A 50 14.82 -1.89 6.82
CA PHE A 50 15.26 -3.18 7.36
C PHE A 50 15.73 -4.14 6.26
N LEU A 51 14.97 -4.26 5.16
CA LEU A 51 15.32 -5.15 4.05
C LEU A 51 16.61 -4.71 3.35
N LEU A 52 16.78 -3.41 3.10
CA LEU A 52 18.03 -2.88 2.54
C LEU A 52 19.24 -3.25 3.42
N SER A 53 19.12 -3.07 4.74
CA SER A 53 20.16 -3.48 5.69
C SER A 53 20.40 -4.99 5.66
N HIS A 54 19.34 -5.81 5.65
CA HIS A 54 19.44 -7.27 5.60
C HIS A 54 20.13 -7.80 4.34
N PHE A 55 19.92 -7.15 3.19
CA PHE A 55 20.58 -7.49 1.93
C PHE A 55 21.96 -6.86 1.77
N GLY A 56 22.45 -6.11 2.76
CA GLY A 56 23.78 -5.51 2.76
C GLY A 56 23.90 -4.33 1.80
N TYR A 57 22.83 -3.54 1.64
CA TYR A 57 22.90 -2.29 0.89
C TYR A 57 23.84 -1.30 1.58
N GLN A 58 24.68 -0.64 0.79
CA GLN A 58 25.60 0.41 1.26
C GLN A 58 25.56 1.59 0.28
N ALA A 59 25.36 2.81 0.76
CA ALA A 59 25.26 3.97 -0.14
C ALA A 59 26.61 4.30 -0.80
N ASP A 60 26.55 4.91 -1.98
CA ASP A 60 27.70 5.50 -2.69
C ASP A 60 28.86 4.56 -3.04
N VAL A 61 28.58 3.25 -3.13
CA VAL A 61 29.54 2.22 -3.56
C VAL A 61 28.92 1.29 -4.60
N GLU A 62 29.76 0.54 -5.31
CA GLU A 62 29.29 -0.56 -6.15
C GLU A 62 28.62 -1.63 -5.28
N GLN A 63 27.39 -2.00 -5.62
CA GLN A 63 26.59 -2.92 -4.83
C GLN A 63 26.99 -4.37 -5.06
N SER A 64 26.97 -5.17 -3.99
CA SER A 64 27.17 -6.62 -4.12
C SER A 64 26.02 -7.29 -4.90
N ALA A 65 26.29 -8.44 -5.51
CA ALA A 65 25.26 -9.24 -6.18
C ALA A 65 24.07 -9.59 -5.27
N ARG A 66 24.32 -9.77 -3.95
CA ARG A 66 23.27 -10.00 -2.96
C ARG A 66 22.39 -8.77 -2.75
N SER A 67 23.00 -7.59 -2.63
CA SER A 67 22.29 -6.32 -2.46
C SER A 67 21.40 -6.03 -3.67
N LEU A 68 21.93 -6.23 -4.88
CA LEU A 68 21.19 -6.07 -6.14
C LEU A 68 20.00 -7.04 -6.25
N THR A 69 20.21 -8.31 -5.86
CA THR A 69 19.12 -9.30 -5.80
C THR A 69 18.03 -8.85 -4.84
N GLY A 70 18.40 -8.36 -3.65
CA GLY A 70 17.46 -7.80 -2.68
C GLY A 70 16.62 -6.65 -3.24
N ILE A 71 17.27 -5.70 -3.91
CA ILE A 71 16.60 -4.56 -4.56
C ILE A 71 15.61 -5.05 -5.63
N ALA A 72 16.03 -5.99 -6.48
CA ALA A 72 15.17 -6.58 -7.50
C ALA A 72 13.92 -7.23 -6.87
N LEU A 73 14.07 -7.98 -5.77
CA LEU A 73 12.96 -8.58 -5.04
C LEU A 73 12.00 -7.53 -4.46
N MET A 74 12.53 -6.45 -3.89
CA MET A 74 11.75 -5.34 -3.32
C MET A 74 10.96 -4.55 -4.37
N MET A 75 11.41 -4.54 -5.62
CA MET A 75 10.70 -3.88 -6.72
C MET A 75 9.73 -4.82 -7.46
N THR A 76 9.83 -6.14 -7.28
CA THR A 76 9.09 -7.14 -8.07
C THR A 76 8.25 -8.07 -7.19
N LEU A 77 8.85 -9.14 -6.67
CA LEU A 77 8.13 -10.25 -6.02
C LEU A 77 7.49 -9.81 -4.69
N ILE A 78 8.17 -8.98 -3.89
CA ILE A 78 7.64 -8.55 -2.60
C ILE A 78 6.34 -7.76 -2.79
N PRO A 79 6.28 -6.68 -3.60
CA PRO A 79 5.03 -6.00 -3.91
C PRO A 79 3.98 -6.92 -4.56
N ALA A 80 4.39 -7.82 -5.46
CA ALA A 80 3.46 -8.73 -6.13
C ALA A 80 2.73 -9.66 -5.15
N LEU A 81 3.42 -10.18 -4.14
CA LEU A 81 2.81 -11.02 -3.10
C LEU A 81 1.76 -10.26 -2.29
N PHE A 82 2.02 -9.00 -1.93
CA PHE A 82 1.03 -8.18 -1.23
C PHE A 82 -0.19 -7.88 -2.08
N HIS A 83 -0.02 -7.57 -3.38
CA HIS A 83 -1.15 -7.35 -4.28
C HIS A 83 -1.96 -8.63 -4.50
N LEU A 84 -1.30 -9.78 -4.60
CA LEU A 84 -1.97 -11.08 -4.72
C LEU A 84 -2.78 -11.38 -3.45
N ALA A 85 -2.20 -11.18 -2.27
CA ALA A 85 -2.90 -11.37 -1.00
C ALA A 85 -4.15 -10.50 -0.89
N VAL A 86 -4.07 -9.22 -1.30
CA VAL A 86 -5.23 -8.32 -1.35
C VAL A 86 -6.27 -8.79 -2.37
N GLY A 87 -5.85 -9.29 -3.53
CA GLY A 87 -6.77 -9.80 -4.55
C GLY A 87 -7.47 -11.11 -4.16
N CYS A 88 -6.95 -11.85 -3.17
CA CYS A 88 -7.57 -13.08 -2.66
C CYS A 88 -8.51 -12.86 -1.47
N LEU A 89 -8.53 -11.65 -0.87
CA LEU A 89 -9.43 -11.26 0.21
C LEU A 89 -10.75 -10.72 -0.34
#